data_AF-A0A7Y0B9Q2-F1
#
_entry.id   AF-A0A7Y0B9Q2-F1
#
_cell.length_a   1.000
_cell.length_b   1.000
_cell.length_c   1.000
_cell.angle_alpha   90.00
_cell.angle_beta   90.00
_cell.angle_gamma   90.00
#
_symmetry.space_group_name_H-M   'P 1'
#
loop_
_entity.id
_entity.type
_entity.pdbx_description
1 polymer ?
#
loop_
_entity_poly.entity_id
_entity_poly.type
_entity_poly.pdbx_seq_one_letter_code
_entity_poly.pdbx_strand_id
1 'polypeptide(L)'
;MATASEPADRLAAFGNQLVHVHLWLREELVALRSGLDDHLSGAGERPRELRAHCLAFCSALTRHHTAEDGGVFPALAEAHPELRPVLDELAHDHLQVEELLVRLQTLLDGLIALVESHFTYEEKKLVAALNGLSPPLPDDFALRDLTGG
;
A
#
# COMPACT_ATOMS: atom_id res chain seq x y z
N MET A 1 32.81 12.82 32.01
CA MET A 1 33.45 11.98 30.97
C MET A 1 32.47 10.90 30.58
N ALA A 2 31.75 11.08 29.47
CA ALA A 2 30.93 10.02 28.89
C ALA A 2 31.87 9.05 28.19
N THR A 3 31.85 7.78 28.59
CA THR A 3 32.55 6.72 27.85
C THR A 3 31.95 6.66 26.45
N ALA A 4 32.77 6.84 25.43
CA ALA A 4 32.35 6.61 24.06
C ALA A 4 31.78 5.19 23.97
N SER A 5 30.50 5.06 23.62
CA SER A 5 29.87 3.77 23.34
C SER A 5 30.80 2.94 22.45
N GLU A 6 31.05 1.69 22.82
CA GLU A 6 31.98 0.85 22.05
C GLU A 6 31.43 0.64 20.62
N PRO A 7 32.29 0.42 19.61
CA PRO A 7 31.84 0.14 18.24
C PRO A 7 30.81 -1.01 18.18
N ALA A 8 30.99 -2.04 19.02
CA ALA A 8 30.07 -3.17 19.15
C ALA A 8 28.69 -2.75 19.68
N ASP A 9 28.63 -1.86 20.68
CA ASP A 9 27.37 -1.32 21.22
C ASP A 9 26.60 -0.51 20.16
N ARG A 10 27.32 0.23 19.30
CA ARG A 10 26.71 0.99 18.20
C ARG A 10 26.17 0.08 17.11
N LEU A 11 26.89 -0.98 16.72
CA LEU A 11 26.38 -1.96 15.76
C LEU A 11 25.17 -2.72 16.30
N ALA A 12 25.20 -3.14 17.57
CA ALA A 12 24.06 -3.77 18.23
C ALA A 12 22.85 -2.83 18.30
N ALA A 13 23.06 -1.55 18.60
CA ALA A 13 21.99 -0.54 18.58
C ALA A 13 21.38 -0.37 17.19
N PHE A 14 22.20 -0.40 16.13
CA PHE A 14 21.73 -0.32 14.76
C PHE A 14 20.92 -1.55 14.34
N GLY A 15 21.41 -2.76 14.64
CA GLY A 15 20.67 -4.00 14.38
C GLY A 15 19.31 -4.03 15.11
N ASN A 16 19.27 -3.56 16.36
CA ASN A 16 18.02 -3.43 17.10
C ASN A 16 17.06 -2.39 16.49
N GLN A 17 17.60 -1.28 15.97
CA GLN A 17 16.81 -0.28 15.27
C GLN A 17 16.18 -0.83 13.99
N LEU A 18 16.92 -1.64 13.23
CA LEU A 18 16.41 -2.32 12.04
C LEU A 18 15.21 -3.21 12.40
N VAL A 19 15.35 -4.05 13.42
CA VAL A 19 14.26 -4.90 13.91
C VAL A 19 13.05 -4.08 14.33
N HIS A 20 13.26 -2.96 15.02
CA HIS A 20 12.17 -2.08 15.47
C HIS A 20 11.38 -1.49 14.30
N VAL A 21 12.07 -0.98 13.28
CA VAL A 21 11.42 -0.46 12.06
C VAL A 21 10.65 -1.56 11.35
N HIS A 22 11.21 -2.77 11.24
CA HIS A 22 10.53 -3.89 10.60
C HIS A 22 9.31 -4.38 11.39
N LEU A 23 9.33 -4.33 12.72
CA LEU A 23 8.16 -4.68 13.53
C LEU A 23 7.01 -3.70 13.27
N TRP A 24 7.31 -2.41 13.29
CA TRP A 24 6.33 -1.38 12.96
C TRP A 24 5.78 -1.55 11.52
N LEU A 25 6.64 -1.74 10.52
CA LEU A 25 6.21 -1.96 9.13
C LEU A 25 5.27 -3.18 8.98
N ARG A 26 5.49 -4.24 9.77
CA ARG A 26 4.59 -5.42 9.77
C ARG A 26 3.22 -5.08 10.35
N GLU A 27 3.17 -4.27 11.41
CA GLU A 27 1.92 -3.82 12.01
C GLU A 27 1.11 -2.96 11.02
N GLU A 28 1.76 -2.03 10.32
CA GLU A 28 1.11 -1.19 9.30
C GLU A 28 0.59 -2.04 8.12
N LEU A 29 1.32 -3.07 7.67
CA LEU A 29 0.84 -4.00 6.64
C LEU A 29 -0.44 -4.72 7.05
N VAL A 30 -0.51 -5.18 8.31
CA VAL A 30 -1.72 -5.83 8.85
C VAL A 30 -2.88 -4.85 8.90
N ALA A 31 -2.64 -3.63 9.37
CA ALA A 31 -3.64 -2.58 9.45
C ALA A 31 -4.18 -2.17 8.06
N LEU A 32 -3.30 -2.00 7.06
CA LEU A 32 -3.68 -1.72 5.68
C LEU A 32 -4.56 -2.82 5.08
N ARG A 33 -4.19 -4.08 5.30
CA ARG A 33 -4.97 -5.21 4.81
C ARG A 33 -6.35 -5.24 5.46
N SER A 34 -6.42 -5.09 6.78
CA SER A 34 -7.71 -5.07 7.51
C SER A 34 -8.60 -3.93 7.02
N GLY A 35 -8.05 -2.72 6.89
CA GLY A 35 -8.81 -1.56 6.42
C GLY A 35 -9.33 -1.74 4.99
N LEU A 36 -8.57 -2.41 4.12
CA LEU A 36 -9.03 -2.75 2.77
C LEU A 36 -10.15 -3.80 2.80
N ASP A 37 -9.99 -4.87 3.58
CA ASP A 37 -11.01 -5.93 3.71
C ASP A 37 -12.32 -5.37 4.30
N ASP A 38 -12.23 -4.49 5.31
CA ASP A 38 -13.38 -3.83 5.92
C ASP A 38 -14.05 -2.86 4.92
N HIS A 39 -13.26 -2.11 4.14
CA HIS A 39 -13.79 -1.21 3.13
C HIS A 39 -14.55 -1.96 2.02
N LEU A 40 -13.97 -3.06 1.52
CA LEU A 40 -14.58 -3.90 0.48
C LEU A 40 -15.84 -4.64 0.96
N SER A 41 -15.96 -4.88 2.26
CA SER A 41 -17.15 -5.49 2.86
C SER A 41 -18.23 -4.47 3.28
N GLY A 42 -17.98 -3.18 3.09
CA GLY A 42 -18.91 -2.10 3.46
C GLY A 42 -18.92 -1.74 4.95
N ALA A 43 -18.02 -2.32 5.75
CA ALA A 43 -17.94 -2.13 7.20
C ALA A 43 -16.78 -1.21 7.65
N GLY A 44 -15.97 -0.70 6.70
CA GLY A 44 -14.67 -0.09 6.97
C GLY A 44 -14.59 1.43 7.12
N GLU A 45 -13.36 1.87 7.35
CA GLU A 45 -12.96 3.29 7.47
C GLU A 45 -13.38 4.13 6.25
N ARG A 46 -13.34 5.46 6.40
CA ARG A 46 -13.63 6.35 5.27
C ARG A 46 -12.57 6.11 4.18
N PRO A 47 -12.94 6.04 2.88
CA PRO A 47 -12.00 5.76 1.79
C PRO A 47 -10.76 6.68 1.78
N ARG A 48 -10.94 7.91 2.26
CA ARG A 48 -9.87 8.92 2.37
C ARG A 48 -8.82 8.56 3.42
N GLU A 49 -9.21 7.91 4.51
CA GLU A 49 -8.32 7.49 5.60
C GLU A 49 -7.46 6.32 5.16
N LEU A 50 -8.08 5.27 4.58
CA LEU A 50 -7.37 4.13 4.01
C LEU A 50 -6.36 4.55 2.93
N ARG A 51 -6.76 5.48 2.03
CA ARG A 51 -5.85 6.04 1.02
C ARG A 51 -4.68 6.79 1.65
N ALA A 52 -4.94 7.61 2.68
CA ALA A 52 -3.88 8.36 3.36
C ALA A 52 -2.89 7.42 4.06
N HIS A 53 -3.40 6.38 4.73
CA HIS A 53 -2.59 5.34 5.36
C HIS A 53 -1.72 4.63 4.30
N CYS A 54 -2.32 4.15 3.20
CA CYS A 54 -1.59 3.46 2.14
C CYS A 54 -0.43 4.31 1.60
N LEU A 55 -0.66 5.60 1.32
CA LEU A 55 0.38 6.49 0.82
C LEU A 55 1.50 6.75 1.85
N ALA A 56 1.13 6.90 3.13
CA ALA A 56 2.10 7.08 4.21
C ALA A 56 2.99 5.84 4.39
N PHE A 57 2.39 4.65 4.38
CA PHE A 57 3.11 3.38 4.43
C PHE A 57 4.06 3.21 3.24
N CYS A 58 3.57 3.40 2.01
CA CYS A 58 4.39 3.29 0.81
C CYS A 58 5.60 4.24 0.88
N SER A 59 5.38 5.50 1.29
CA SER A 59 6.46 6.47 1.44
C SER A 59 7.49 6.05 2.50
N ALA A 60 7.04 5.51 3.63
CA ALA A 60 7.92 5.07 4.71
C ALA A 60 8.77 3.85 4.28
N LEU A 61 8.15 2.87 3.61
CA LEU A 61 8.83 1.67 3.12
C LEU A 61 9.87 2.02 2.05
N THR A 62 9.52 2.85 1.07
CA THR A 62 10.47 3.31 0.03
C THR A 62 11.67 4.01 0.66
N ARG A 63 11.45 4.91 1.63
CA ARG A 63 12.55 5.60 2.33
C ARG A 63 13.44 4.64 3.10
N HIS A 64 12.85 3.64 3.75
CA HIS A 64 13.56 2.63 4.52
C HIS A 64 14.48 1.80 3.60
N HIS A 65 13.95 1.19 2.53
CA HIS A 65 14.77 0.40 1.59
C HIS A 65 15.83 1.24 0.87
N THR A 66 15.49 2.48 0.47
CA THR A 66 16.47 3.39 -0.15
C THR A 66 17.65 3.67 0.77
N ALA A 67 17.41 3.81 2.08
CA ALA A 67 18.47 4.03 3.06
C ALA A 67 19.33 2.77 3.26
N GLU A 68 18.72 1.58 3.20
CA GLU A 68 19.44 0.31 3.26
C GLU A 68 20.34 0.14 2.04
N ASP A 69 19.78 0.24 0.83
CA ASP A 69 20.50 0.02 -0.44
C ASP A 69 21.61 1.05 -0.66
N GLY A 70 21.32 2.33 -0.40
CA GLY A 70 22.23 3.43 -0.69
C GLY A 70 23.24 3.75 0.41
N GLY A 71 23.08 3.17 1.61
CA GLY A 71 23.89 3.54 2.77
C GLY A 71 24.34 2.34 3.60
N VAL A 72 23.39 1.56 4.11
CA VAL A 72 23.66 0.49 5.07
C VAL A 72 24.35 -0.71 4.42
N PHE A 73 23.83 -1.20 3.31
CA PHE A 73 24.35 -2.37 2.61
C PHE A 73 25.79 -2.16 2.11
N PRO A 74 26.15 -1.01 1.49
CA PRO A 74 27.54 -0.75 1.13
C PRO A 74 28.48 -0.79 2.33
N ALA A 75 28.11 -0.16 3.45
CA ALA A 75 28.92 -0.15 4.67
C ALA A 75 29.08 -1.56 5.27
N LEU A 76 28.02 -2.37 5.25
CA LEU A 76 28.08 -3.78 5.68
C LEU A 76 28.94 -4.62 4.73
N ALA A 77 28.85 -4.43 3.42
CA ALA A 77 29.65 -5.15 2.43
C ALA A 77 31.15 -4.81 2.47
N GLU A 78 31.51 -3.65 2.99
CA GLU A 78 32.90 -3.25 3.29
C GLU A 78 33.40 -3.91 4.58
N ALA A 79 32.61 -3.86 5.66
CA ALA A 79 33.00 -4.41 6.96
C ALA A 79 32.95 -5.95 7.02
N HIS A 80 32.00 -6.54 6.29
CA HIS A 80 31.66 -7.97 6.28
C HIS A 80 31.50 -8.46 4.82
N PRO A 81 32.59 -8.63 4.06
CA PRO A 81 32.53 -9.03 2.65
C PRO A 81 31.80 -10.35 2.40
N GLU A 82 31.74 -11.24 3.39
CA GLU A 82 31.00 -12.49 3.36
C GLU A 82 29.48 -12.32 3.21
N LEU A 83 28.93 -11.15 3.58
CA LEU A 83 27.50 -10.86 3.47
C LEU A 83 27.08 -10.38 2.09
N ARG A 84 28.02 -10.07 1.19
CA ARG A 84 27.70 -9.52 -0.15
C ARG A 84 26.62 -10.31 -0.90
N PRO A 85 26.65 -11.66 -0.97
CA PRO A 85 25.59 -12.40 -1.65
C PRO A 85 24.20 -12.17 -1.04
N VAL A 86 24.12 -12.07 0.29
CA VAL A 86 22.85 -11.82 1.00
C VAL A 86 22.36 -10.40 0.74
N LEU A 87 23.26 -9.43 0.76
CA LEU A 87 22.92 -8.02 0.50
C LEU A 87 22.44 -7.82 -0.95
N ASP A 88 23.05 -8.53 -1.91
CA ASP A 88 22.63 -8.51 -3.31
C ASP A 88 21.23 -9.13 -3.48
N GLU A 89 20.94 -10.23 -2.77
CA GLU A 89 19.59 -10.83 -2.75
C GLU A 89 18.55 -9.86 -2.14
N LEU A 90 18.86 -9.22 -1.01
CA LEU A 90 17.96 -8.25 -0.37
C LEU A 90 17.71 -7.03 -1.27
N ALA A 91 18.74 -6.51 -1.94
CA ALA A 91 18.59 -5.43 -2.91
C ALA A 91 17.71 -5.85 -4.10
N HIS A 92 17.79 -7.11 -4.53
CA HIS A 92 16.88 -7.64 -5.55
C HIS A 92 15.43 -7.70 -5.04
N ASP A 93 15.22 -8.15 -3.81
CA ASP A 93 13.90 -8.16 -3.18
C ASP A 93 13.32 -6.74 -3.07
N HIS A 94 14.15 -5.74 -2.75
CA HIS A 94 13.72 -4.34 -2.70
C HIS A 94 13.20 -3.82 -4.05
N LEU A 95 13.83 -4.21 -5.16
CA LEU A 95 13.34 -3.88 -6.50
C LEU A 95 11.97 -4.51 -6.77
N GLN A 96 11.79 -5.78 -6.39
CA GLN A 96 10.49 -6.45 -6.53
C GLN A 96 9.40 -5.78 -5.69
N VAL A 97 9.73 -5.36 -4.47
CA VAL A 97 8.81 -4.59 -3.61
C VAL A 97 8.41 -3.28 -4.29
N GLU A 98 9.35 -2.52 -4.85
CA GLU A 98 9.07 -1.27 -5.55
C GLU A 98 8.14 -1.50 -6.77
N GLU A 99 8.40 -2.54 -7.56
CA GLU A 99 7.54 -2.91 -8.69
C GLU A 99 6.10 -3.20 -8.26
N LEU A 100 5.90 -3.90 -7.13
CA LEU A 100 4.58 -4.17 -6.58
C LEU A 100 3.86 -2.88 -6.13
N LEU A 101 4.58 -1.94 -5.52
CA LEU A 101 4.01 -0.65 -5.11
C LEU A 101 3.54 0.17 -6.33
N VAL A 102 4.34 0.21 -7.40
CA VAL A 102 3.98 0.87 -8.67
C VAL A 102 2.78 0.20 -9.32
N ARG A 103 2.75 -1.15 -9.31
CA ARG A 103 1.64 -1.91 -9.88
C ARG A 103 0.34 -1.66 -9.13
N LEU A 104 0.38 -1.54 -7.81
CA LEU A 104 -0.79 -1.21 -6.99
C LEU A 104 -1.40 0.15 -7.41
N GLN A 105 -0.57 1.18 -7.54
CA GLN A 105 -1.01 2.50 -8.02
C GLN A 105 -1.63 2.41 -9.42
N THR A 106 -0.98 1.68 -10.32
CA THR A 106 -1.44 1.51 -11.71
C THR A 106 -2.79 0.79 -11.79
N LEU A 107 -3.00 -0.23 -10.97
CA LEU A 107 -4.28 -0.94 -10.89
C LEU A 107 -5.41 -0.03 -10.42
N LEU A 108 -5.15 0.82 -9.43
CA LEU A 108 -6.12 1.78 -8.93
C LEU A 108 -6.50 2.82 -9.99
N ASP A 109 -5.50 3.38 -10.68
CA ASP A 109 -5.74 4.35 -11.75
C ASP A 109 -6.52 3.72 -12.92
N GLY A 110 -6.22 2.46 -13.25
CA GLY A 110 -6.95 1.70 -14.26
C GLY A 110 -8.41 1.45 -13.88
N LEU A 111 -8.68 1.12 -12.62
CA LEU A 111 -10.05 0.94 -12.11
C LEU A 111 -10.85 2.24 -12.22
N ILE A 112 -10.26 3.37 -11.79
CA ILE A 112 -10.89 4.70 -11.88
C ILE A 112 -11.26 4.99 -13.34
N ALA A 113 -10.30 4.88 -14.25
CA ALA A 113 -10.55 5.17 -15.67
C ALA A 113 -11.64 4.28 -16.28
N LEU A 114 -11.63 2.98 -15.95
CA LEU A 114 -12.62 2.03 -16.46
C LEU A 114 -14.03 2.32 -15.94
N VAL A 115 -14.15 2.56 -14.64
CA VAL A 115 -15.45 2.77 -13.97
C VAL A 115 -16.06 4.10 -14.39
N GLU A 116 -15.28 5.18 -14.52
CA GLU A 116 -15.76 6.46 -15.04
C GLU A 116 -16.28 6.35 -16.48
N SER A 117 -15.55 5.62 -17.34
CA SER A 117 -15.98 5.34 -18.71
C SER A 117 -17.27 4.51 -18.74
N HIS A 118 -17.36 3.50 -17.87
CA HIS A 118 -18.53 2.67 -17.69
C HIS A 118 -19.76 3.51 -17.28
N PHE A 119 -19.65 4.33 -16.23
CA PHE A 119 -20.71 5.24 -15.79
C PHE A 119 -21.18 6.16 -16.91
N THR A 120 -20.25 6.84 -17.59
CA THR A 120 -20.57 7.73 -18.71
C THR A 120 -21.36 7.02 -19.81
N TYR A 121 -21.00 5.77 -20.11
CA TYR A 121 -21.68 4.98 -21.13
C TYR A 121 -23.09 4.58 -20.69
N GLU A 122 -23.25 4.10 -19.47
CA GLU A 122 -24.55 3.74 -18.90
C GLU A 122 -25.49 4.94 -18.86
N GLU A 123 -25.02 6.07 -18.36
CA GLU A 123 -25.79 7.31 -18.29
C GLU A 123 -26.31 7.73 -19.68
N LYS A 124 -25.40 7.75 -20.66
CA LYS A 124 -25.73 8.15 -22.03
C LYS A 124 -26.75 7.23 -22.71
N LYS A 125 -26.71 5.93 -22.40
CA LYS A 125 -27.49 4.91 -23.11
C LYS A 125 -28.79 4.55 -22.41
N LEU A 126 -28.78 4.52 -21.08
CA LEU A 126 -29.85 3.92 -20.30
C LEU A 126 -30.76 4.99 -19.68
N VAL A 127 -30.26 6.17 -19.29
CA VAL A 127 -31.06 7.16 -18.54
C VAL A 127 -32.34 7.56 -19.27
N ALA A 128 -32.25 7.89 -20.57
CA ALA A 128 -33.43 8.28 -21.33
C ALA A 128 -34.46 7.14 -21.47
N ALA A 129 -34.00 5.89 -21.61
CA ALA A 129 -34.86 4.72 -21.70
C ALA A 129 -35.54 4.42 -20.36
N LEU A 130 -34.79 4.48 -19.25
CA LEU A 130 -35.29 4.30 -17.89
C LEU A 130 -36.34 5.36 -17.53
N ASN A 131 -36.07 6.63 -17.84
CA ASN A 131 -37.00 7.75 -17.59
C ASN A 131 -38.29 7.65 -18.42
N GLY A 132 -38.28 6.90 -19.52
CA GLY A 132 -39.41 6.72 -20.42
C GLY A 132 -40.28 5.50 -20.12
N LEU A 133 -39.96 4.70 -19.09
CA LEU A 133 -40.71 3.48 -18.77
C LEU A 133 -42.15 3.79 -18.30
N SER A 134 -43.12 3.11 -18.90
CA SER A 134 -44.51 3.13 -18.46
C SER A 134 -45.18 1.76 -18.68
N PRO A 135 -45.62 1.07 -17.62
CA PRO A 135 -45.53 1.46 -16.20
C PRO A 135 -44.07 1.47 -15.69
N PRO A 136 -43.78 2.18 -14.59
CA PRO A 136 -42.46 2.17 -13.96
C PRO A 136 -42.06 0.77 -13.47
N LEU A 137 -40.76 0.58 -13.20
CA LEU A 137 -40.26 -0.67 -12.63
C LEU A 137 -40.84 -0.91 -11.23
N PRO A 138 -41.01 -2.19 -10.82
CA PRO A 138 -41.43 -2.55 -9.47
C PRO A 138 -40.54 -1.94 -8.37
N ASP A 139 -41.14 -1.50 -7.27
CA ASP A 139 -40.46 -0.80 -6.16
C ASP A 139 -39.37 -1.65 -5.46
N ASP A 140 -39.48 -2.98 -5.51
CA ASP A 140 -38.49 -3.92 -4.99
C ASP A 140 -37.19 -3.96 -5.81
N PHE A 141 -37.22 -3.45 -7.05
CA PHE A 141 -36.07 -3.40 -7.95
C PHE A 141 -35.28 -2.09 -7.87
N ALA A 142 -35.84 -1.01 -7.30
CA ALA A 142 -35.38 0.35 -7.57
C ALA A 142 -34.48 1.01 -6.51
N LEU A 143 -34.50 0.60 -5.23
CA LEU A 143 -33.87 1.42 -4.16
C LEU A 143 -32.90 0.70 -3.22
N ARG A 144 -33.06 -0.60 -2.97
CA ARG A 144 -32.16 -1.34 -2.06
C ARG A 144 -30.87 -1.82 -2.74
N ASP A 145 -30.89 -1.99 -4.05
CA ASP A 145 -29.77 -2.60 -4.81
C ASP A 145 -28.76 -1.59 -5.38
N LEU A 146 -29.11 -0.29 -5.49
CA LEU A 146 -28.23 0.72 -6.12
C LEU A 146 -27.46 1.61 -5.13
N THR A 147 -27.89 1.68 -3.87
CA THR A 147 -27.29 2.60 -2.88
C THR A 147 -26.49 1.91 -1.78
N GLY A 148 -26.45 0.57 -1.75
CA GLY A 148 -25.78 -0.21 -0.71
C GLY A 148 -26.45 0.01 0.65
N GLY A 149 -27.27 -0.96 1.08
CA GLY A 149 -27.83 -0.95 2.44
C GLY A 149 -26.77 -1.04 3.52
#